data_AF-A0A357YLP4-F1
#
_entry.id   AF-A0A357YLP4-F1
#
_cell.length_a   1.000
_cell.length_b   1.000
_cell.length_c   1.000
_cell.angle_alpha   90.00
_cell.angle_beta   90.00
_cell.angle_gamma   90.00
#
_symmetry.space_group_name_H-M   'P 1'
#
loop_
_entity.id
_entity.type
_entity.pdbx_description
1 polymer ?
#
loop_
_entity_poly.entity_id
_entity_poly.type
_entity_poly.pdbx_seq_one_letter_code
_entity_poly.pdbx_strand_id
1 'polypeptide(L)'
;MMKFNQIVLLLAIIAVVGCTNKQQEAQTEETTLSGLYKSDFETLVEGDSTDLYVLTNANGVEVTITNYGGRIVSVMVPDREGNLKDVVLGFDNISDYMSNDNNLGATIGRYGNRIANGKITVDGVEYQLPQNNFGHTLHGGPEGYHKRLFNAKQSDNQTLVLTYLSKDGEAGFPGNLDVKVTMILTDDNAIDIQYEAETDKETVVNLTNHSYFNLSGDAN
;
A
#
# COMPACT_ATOMS: atom_id res chain seq x y z
N MET A 1 -92.97 -17.92 -14.33
CA MET A 1 -92.43 -19.29 -14.15
C MET A 1 -91.10 -19.19 -13.41
N MET A 2 -90.94 -20.02 -12.36
CA MET A 2 -89.71 -20.36 -11.59
C MET A 2 -88.90 -19.18 -10.98
N LYS A 3 -88.99 -18.88 -9.68
CA LYS A 3 -88.45 -19.55 -8.47
C LYS A 3 -86.91 -19.62 -8.35
N PHE A 4 -86.46 -19.18 -7.17
CA PHE A 4 -85.40 -19.73 -6.30
C PHE A 4 -84.03 -19.01 -6.13
N ASN A 5 -83.82 -18.64 -4.86
CA ASN A 5 -82.65 -18.79 -3.99
C ASN A 5 -81.59 -17.68 -3.83
N GLN A 6 -81.49 -17.27 -2.56
CA GLN A 6 -80.31 -16.73 -1.89
C GLN A 6 -79.11 -17.66 -2.09
N ILE A 7 -77.92 -17.07 -2.25
CA ILE A 7 -76.66 -17.53 -1.63
C ILE A 7 -75.74 -16.30 -1.55
N VAL A 8 -75.41 -15.94 -0.31
CA VAL A 8 -74.32 -15.04 0.05
C VAL A 8 -73.01 -15.79 -0.20
N LEU A 9 -72.11 -15.23 -1.01
CA LEU A 9 -70.73 -15.70 -1.06
C LEU A 9 -69.79 -14.50 -0.93
N LEU A 10 -69.12 -14.42 0.22
CA LEU A 10 -67.96 -13.56 0.46
C LEU A 10 -66.90 -13.85 -0.60
N LEU A 11 -66.51 -12.83 -1.36
CA LEU A 11 -65.25 -12.85 -2.11
C LEU A 11 -64.23 -12.05 -1.32
N ALA A 12 -63.29 -12.78 -0.72
CA ALA A 12 -62.13 -12.25 -0.04
C ALA A 12 -61.25 -11.51 -1.05
N ILE A 13 -60.96 -10.23 -0.77
CA ILE A 13 -59.99 -9.42 -1.48
C ILE A 13 -58.61 -9.90 -1.04
N ILE A 14 -57.93 -10.69 -1.89
CA ILE A 14 -56.52 -11.00 -1.72
C ILE A 14 -55.74 -9.79 -2.25
N ALA A 15 -55.28 -8.92 -1.33
CA ALA A 15 -54.30 -7.90 -1.64
C ALA A 15 -52.95 -8.59 -1.88
N VAL A 16 -52.54 -8.73 -3.14
CA VAL A 16 -51.18 -9.12 -3.50
C VAL A 16 -50.28 -7.92 -3.22
N VAL A 17 -49.79 -7.81 -1.99
CA VAL A 17 -48.72 -6.88 -1.65
C VAL A 17 -47.44 -7.42 -2.28
N GLY A 18 -46.95 -6.72 -3.30
CA GLY A 18 -45.72 -7.05 -4.00
C GLY A 18 -44.51 -6.93 -3.07
N CYS A 19 -43.95 -8.07 -2.66
CA CYS A 19 -42.57 -8.12 -2.19
C CYS A 19 -41.66 -7.95 -3.41
N THR A 20 -41.30 -6.70 -3.69
CA THR A 20 -40.17 -6.43 -4.60
C THR A 20 -38.92 -6.82 -3.82
N ASN A 21 -38.47 -8.08 -3.97
CA ASN A 21 -37.13 -8.48 -3.58
C ASN A 21 -36.17 -7.65 -4.43
N LYS A 22 -35.73 -6.50 -3.90
CA LYS A 22 -34.46 -5.93 -4.32
C LYS A 22 -33.40 -6.94 -3.89
N GLN A 23 -33.06 -7.86 -4.79
CA GLN A 23 -31.75 -8.48 -4.75
C GLN A 23 -30.77 -7.32 -4.76
N GLN A 24 -30.16 -7.09 -3.60
CA GLN A 24 -28.98 -6.28 -3.51
C GLN A 24 -27.92 -7.08 -4.27
N GLU A 25 -27.69 -6.71 -5.54
CA GLU A 25 -26.54 -7.18 -6.28
C GLU A 25 -25.32 -6.86 -5.41
N ALA A 26 -24.68 -7.90 -4.87
CA ALA A 26 -23.39 -7.74 -4.26
C ALA A 26 -22.45 -7.27 -5.38
N GLN A 27 -22.13 -5.98 -5.40
CA GLN A 27 -21.08 -5.45 -6.27
C GLN A 27 -19.82 -6.24 -5.92
N THR A 28 -19.39 -7.09 -6.84
CA THR A 28 -18.12 -7.80 -6.71
C THR A 28 -17.04 -6.74 -6.92
N GLU A 29 -16.18 -6.57 -5.93
CA GLU A 29 -15.05 -5.65 -6.00
C GLU A 29 -14.17 -6.01 -7.21
N GLU A 30 -13.80 -5.01 -8.01
CA GLU A 30 -12.88 -5.21 -9.12
C GLU A 30 -11.46 -5.36 -8.59
N THR A 31 -10.74 -6.35 -9.12
CA THR A 31 -9.33 -6.57 -8.80
C THR A 31 -8.43 -5.69 -9.68
N THR A 32 -7.25 -5.41 -9.16
CA THR A 32 -6.10 -4.92 -9.96
C THR A 32 -5.71 -5.92 -11.06
N LEU A 33 -4.86 -5.54 -12.00
CA LEU A 33 -4.37 -6.43 -13.07
C LEU A 33 -3.58 -7.63 -12.53
N SER A 34 -2.99 -7.52 -11.35
CA SER A 34 -2.33 -8.62 -10.63
C SER A 34 -3.27 -9.45 -9.75
N GLY A 35 -4.57 -9.14 -9.74
CA GLY A 35 -5.58 -9.90 -9.00
C GLY A 35 -5.76 -9.49 -7.53
N LEU A 36 -5.12 -8.41 -7.08
CA LEU A 36 -5.26 -7.90 -5.71
C LEU A 36 -6.61 -7.21 -5.52
N TYR A 37 -7.24 -7.44 -4.36
CA TYR A 37 -8.37 -6.68 -3.86
C TYR A 37 -7.90 -5.49 -3.03
N LYS A 38 -8.51 -4.32 -3.22
CA LYS A 38 -8.19 -3.13 -2.44
C LYS A 38 -8.56 -3.35 -0.96
N SER A 39 -9.68 -4.00 -0.68
CA SER A 39 -10.15 -4.30 0.68
C SER A 39 -9.14 -5.10 1.51
N ASP A 40 -8.34 -5.94 0.88
CA ASP A 40 -7.34 -6.78 1.56
C ASP A 40 -6.13 -5.98 2.06
N PHE A 41 -6.04 -4.71 1.65
CA PHE A 41 -5.01 -3.76 2.08
C PHE A 41 -5.53 -2.69 3.03
N GLU A 42 -6.81 -2.71 3.41
CA GLU A 42 -7.43 -1.72 4.29
C GLU A 42 -7.50 -2.23 5.74
N THR A 43 -6.78 -1.58 6.65
CA THR A 43 -6.86 -1.80 8.10
C THR A 43 -6.46 -0.52 8.85
N LEU A 44 -6.64 -0.49 10.17
CA LEU A 44 -6.24 0.64 11.00
C LEU A 44 -4.87 0.40 11.65
N VAL A 45 -3.96 1.34 11.45
CA VAL A 45 -2.66 1.43 12.12
C VAL A 45 -2.62 2.75 12.87
N GLU A 46 -2.58 2.68 14.20
CA GLU A 46 -2.52 3.86 15.09
C GLU A 46 -3.66 4.89 14.88
N GLY A 47 -4.79 4.45 14.32
CA GLY A 47 -5.99 5.27 14.08
C GLY A 47 -6.15 5.75 12.64
N ASP A 48 -5.14 5.54 11.79
CA ASP A 48 -5.15 5.88 10.38
C ASP A 48 -5.25 4.63 9.50
N SER A 49 -5.83 4.76 8.30
CA SER A 49 -6.05 3.62 7.41
C SER A 49 -4.85 3.31 6.53
N THR A 50 -4.50 2.04 6.42
CA THR A 50 -3.75 1.54 5.27
C THR A 50 -4.66 1.53 4.04
N ASP A 51 -4.06 1.62 2.86
CA ASP A 51 -4.77 1.58 1.59
C ASP A 51 -3.87 1.01 0.47
N LEU A 52 -4.47 0.60 -0.65
CA LEU A 52 -3.82 0.22 -1.92
C LEU A 52 -4.14 1.26 -3.00
N TYR A 53 -3.09 1.86 -3.56
CA TYR A 53 -3.12 2.84 -4.63
C TYR A 53 -2.73 2.16 -5.94
N VAL A 54 -3.41 2.50 -7.02
CA VAL A 54 -3.18 1.92 -8.34
C VAL A 54 -2.76 3.03 -9.30
N LEU A 55 -1.56 2.89 -9.86
CA LEU A 55 -1.05 3.75 -10.91
C LEU A 55 -1.18 3.03 -12.26
N THR A 56 -1.67 3.73 -13.29
CA THR A 56 -1.83 3.22 -14.65
C THR A 56 -1.34 4.23 -15.68
N ASN A 57 -0.76 3.76 -16.78
CA ASN A 57 -0.32 4.62 -17.89
C ASN A 57 -1.04 4.29 -19.21
N ALA A 58 -0.76 5.08 -20.26
CA ALA A 58 -1.40 4.91 -21.56
C ALA A 58 -1.09 3.58 -22.28
N ASN A 59 -0.05 2.86 -21.86
CA ASN A 59 0.35 1.58 -22.44
C ASN A 59 -0.26 0.36 -21.71
N GLY A 60 -1.09 0.59 -20.70
CA GLY A 60 -1.72 -0.49 -19.92
C GLY A 60 -0.78 -1.16 -18.91
N VAL A 61 0.35 -0.53 -18.55
CA VAL A 61 1.14 -0.92 -17.38
C VAL A 61 0.41 -0.46 -16.12
N GLU A 62 0.49 -1.28 -15.08
CA GLU A 62 -0.07 -0.98 -13.77
C GLU A 62 0.97 -1.20 -12.67
N VAL A 63 1.02 -0.28 -11.71
CA VAL A 63 1.84 -0.39 -10.50
C VAL A 63 0.95 -0.18 -9.30
N THR A 64 0.95 -1.13 -8.36
CA THR A 64 0.17 -1.02 -7.13
C THR A 64 1.08 -0.71 -5.95
N ILE A 65 0.65 0.20 -5.07
CA ILE A 65 1.44 0.73 -3.97
C ILE A 65 0.59 0.76 -2.71
N THR A 66 1.08 0.30 -1.57
CA THR A 66 0.43 0.56 -0.27
C THR A 66 1.15 1.67 0.48
N ASN A 67 0.38 2.50 1.20
CA ASN A 67 0.93 3.55 2.07
C ASN A 67 1.56 3.00 3.35
N TYR A 68 1.35 1.72 3.69
CA TYR A 68 2.12 1.07 4.74
C TYR A 68 3.54 0.77 4.25
N GLY A 69 4.51 1.49 4.79
CA GLY A 69 5.91 1.41 4.38
C GLY A 69 6.21 2.00 3.01
N GLY A 70 5.22 2.65 2.35
CA GLY A 70 5.36 3.18 0.99
C GLY A 70 5.87 2.11 0.03
N ARG A 71 5.17 0.97 -0.02
CA ARG A 71 5.62 -0.27 -0.66
C ARG A 71 5.06 -0.40 -2.06
N ILE A 72 5.91 -0.68 -3.04
CA ILE A 72 5.45 -1.24 -4.31
C ILE A 72 5.04 -2.69 -4.05
N VAL A 73 3.78 -3.01 -4.33
CA VAL A 73 3.18 -4.33 -4.10
C VAL A 73 3.22 -5.17 -5.37
N SER A 74 2.94 -4.55 -6.52
CA SER A 74 2.89 -5.22 -7.83
C SER A 74 3.36 -4.28 -8.95
N VAL A 75 3.97 -4.83 -10.00
CA VAL A 75 4.39 -4.12 -11.22
C VAL A 75 4.04 -4.98 -12.43
N MET A 76 2.93 -4.67 -13.08
CA MET A 76 2.42 -5.38 -14.26
C MET A 76 2.99 -4.79 -15.53
N VAL A 77 3.92 -5.50 -16.18
CA VAL A 77 4.59 -5.06 -17.42
C VAL A 77 4.47 -6.10 -18.53
N PRO A 78 4.42 -5.68 -19.81
CA PRO A 78 4.27 -6.61 -20.92
C PRO A 78 5.59 -7.36 -21.23
N ASP A 79 5.47 -8.65 -21.52
CA ASP A 79 6.53 -9.43 -22.16
C ASP A 79 6.64 -9.09 -23.66
N ARG A 80 7.50 -9.82 -24.39
CA ARG A 80 7.74 -9.59 -25.82
C ARG A 80 6.48 -9.83 -26.68
N GLU A 81 5.59 -10.69 -26.21
CA GLU A 81 4.33 -11.07 -26.86
C GLU A 81 3.16 -10.17 -26.42
N GLY A 82 3.39 -9.25 -25.49
CA GLY A 82 2.41 -8.29 -24.97
C GLY A 82 1.59 -8.83 -23.78
N ASN A 83 1.93 -9.99 -23.23
CA ASN A 83 1.25 -10.51 -22.04
C ASN A 83 1.79 -9.78 -20.81
N LEU A 84 0.90 -9.23 -19.98
CA LEU A 84 1.29 -8.60 -18.73
C LEU A 84 1.70 -9.65 -17.69
N LYS A 85 2.76 -9.35 -16.96
CA LYS A 85 3.24 -10.15 -15.84
C LYS A 85 3.61 -9.25 -14.66
N ASP A 86 3.33 -9.73 -13.45
CA ASP A 86 3.85 -9.09 -12.25
C ASP A 86 5.32 -9.45 -12.09
N VAL A 87 6.20 -8.45 -12.08
CA VAL A 87 7.65 -8.67 -12.03
C VAL A 87 8.28 -8.35 -10.68
N VAL A 88 7.48 -8.08 -9.64
CA VAL A 88 7.99 -7.89 -8.27
C VAL A 88 7.45 -8.93 -7.30
N LEU A 89 8.18 -9.16 -6.21
CA LEU A 89 7.72 -10.00 -5.10
C LEU A 89 6.94 -9.16 -4.08
N GLY A 90 5.80 -9.68 -3.64
CA GLY A 90 4.92 -9.04 -2.67
C GLY A 90 4.00 -10.05 -1.97
N PHE A 91 3.07 -9.53 -1.18
CA PHE A 91 1.96 -10.28 -0.58
C PHE A 91 0.62 -9.75 -1.07
N ASP A 92 -0.41 -10.58 -0.98
CA ASP A 92 -1.75 -10.27 -1.47
C ASP A 92 -2.61 -9.46 -0.48
N ASN A 93 -2.12 -9.23 0.73
CA ASN A 93 -2.85 -8.51 1.78
C ASN A 93 -1.91 -7.77 2.75
N ILE A 94 -2.44 -6.78 3.46
CA ILE A 94 -1.66 -5.96 4.40
C ILE A 94 -1.21 -6.73 5.64
N SER A 95 -2.00 -7.72 6.09
CA SER A 95 -1.69 -8.50 7.29
C SER A 95 -0.37 -9.26 7.16
N ASP A 96 -0.07 -9.79 5.97
CA ASP A 96 1.19 -10.50 5.71
C ASP A 96 2.39 -9.55 5.73
N TYR A 97 2.25 -8.32 5.21
CA TYR A 97 3.28 -7.30 5.32
C TYR A 97 3.56 -6.89 6.77
N MET A 98 2.53 -6.84 7.62
CA MET A 98 2.63 -6.44 9.03
C MET A 98 3.15 -7.56 9.94
N SER A 99 2.84 -8.82 9.63
CA SER A 99 3.18 -9.97 10.47
C SER A 99 4.56 -10.57 10.20
N ASN A 100 5.13 -10.30 9.02
CA ASN A 100 6.45 -10.80 8.63
C ASN A 100 7.51 -9.69 8.67
N ASP A 101 8.70 -9.98 9.20
CA ASP A 101 9.82 -9.05 9.09
C ASP A 101 10.39 -9.09 7.67
N ASN A 102 10.02 -8.10 6.86
CA ASN A 102 10.33 -8.06 5.43
C ASN A 102 10.50 -6.62 4.93
N ASN A 103 11.24 -6.50 3.83
CA ASN A 103 11.45 -5.23 3.13
C ASN A 103 10.85 -5.23 1.71
N LEU A 104 10.00 -6.21 1.37
CA LEU A 104 9.44 -6.35 0.02
C LEU A 104 8.78 -5.04 -0.42
N GLY A 105 9.34 -4.43 -1.46
CA GLY A 105 8.83 -3.22 -2.08
C GLY A 105 8.96 -1.93 -1.28
N ALA A 106 9.48 -1.99 -0.04
CA ALA A 106 9.35 -0.90 0.93
C ALA A 106 10.25 0.30 0.66
N THR A 107 9.78 1.47 1.07
CA THR A 107 10.64 2.62 1.33
C THR A 107 11.46 2.35 2.59
N ILE A 108 12.78 2.43 2.45
CA ILE A 108 13.73 2.20 3.52
C ILE A 108 14.30 3.53 4.01
N GLY A 109 14.29 3.72 5.33
CA GLY A 109 14.91 4.87 6.00
C GLY A 109 14.80 4.77 7.52
N ARG A 110 15.41 5.69 8.29
CA ARG A 110 16.12 6.90 7.83
C ARG A 110 17.44 6.63 7.08
N TYR A 111 18.05 5.47 7.31
CA TYR A 111 19.29 5.07 6.64
C TYR A 111 19.20 3.63 6.09
N GLY A 112 19.28 3.50 4.76
CA GLY A 112 19.34 2.24 4.06
C GLY A 112 20.68 1.52 4.24
N ASN A 113 20.62 0.19 4.33
CA ASN A 113 21.74 -0.68 4.63
C ASN A 113 22.25 -0.56 6.08
N ARG A 114 23.53 -0.87 6.33
CA ARG A 114 24.09 -1.04 7.67
C ARG A 114 24.88 0.16 8.15
N ILE A 115 24.74 0.46 9.44
CA ILE A 115 25.62 1.34 10.20
C ILE A 115 26.39 0.48 11.21
N ALA A 116 27.72 0.50 11.09
CA ALA A 116 28.60 -0.30 11.92
C ALA A 116 28.40 0.02 13.41
N ASN A 117 28.23 -1.01 14.21
CA ASN A 117 27.95 -0.93 15.65
C ASN A 117 26.71 -0.09 16.03
N GLY A 118 25.89 0.32 15.05
CA GLY A 118 24.82 1.28 15.26
C GLY A 118 25.31 2.63 15.77
N LYS A 119 26.55 3.03 15.47
CA LYS A 119 27.11 4.28 15.95
C LYS A 119 27.23 5.30 14.83
N ILE A 120 26.73 6.50 15.08
CA ILE A 120 26.96 7.66 14.22
C ILE A 120 27.49 8.82 15.06
N THR A 121 28.26 9.70 14.44
CA THR A 121 28.65 10.98 15.02
C THR A 121 28.13 12.07 14.10
N VAL A 122 27.32 12.96 14.65
CA VAL A 122 26.72 14.09 13.92
C VAL A 122 26.91 15.34 14.76
N ASP A 123 27.43 16.41 14.16
CA ASP A 123 27.81 17.64 14.87
C ASP A 123 28.64 17.39 16.15
N GLY A 124 29.57 16.43 16.08
CA GLY A 124 30.45 16.05 17.20
C GLY A 124 29.77 15.26 18.34
N VAL A 125 28.47 14.95 18.25
CA VAL A 125 27.73 14.15 19.23
C VAL A 125 27.63 12.69 18.77
N GLU A 126 27.97 11.74 19.64
CA GLU A 126 27.79 10.31 19.38
C GLU A 126 26.34 9.89 19.69
N TYR A 127 25.71 9.21 18.74
CA TYR A 127 24.38 8.61 18.88
C TYR A 127 24.49 7.09 18.77
N GLN A 128 23.82 6.39 19.69
CA GLN A 128 23.67 4.94 19.63
C GLN A 128 22.29 4.59 19.07
N LEU A 129 22.31 4.01 17.87
CA LEU A 129 21.14 3.50 17.16
C LEU A 129 20.86 2.03 17.56
N PRO A 130 19.63 1.53 17.33
CA PRO A 130 19.27 0.13 17.57
C PRO A 130 20.14 -0.85 16.78
N GLN A 131 20.66 -1.88 17.44
CA GLN A 131 21.48 -2.91 16.79
C GLN A 131 20.62 -4.12 16.37
N ASN A 132 19.76 -3.93 15.38
CA ASN A 132 18.80 -4.95 14.91
C ASN A 132 19.41 -6.01 13.96
N ASN A 133 20.69 -5.91 13.59
CA ASN A 133 21.31 -6.89 12.71
C ASN A 133 22.77 -7.17 13.10
N PHE A 134 23.01 -8.28 13.82
CA PHE A 134 24.35 -8.75 14.17
C PHE A 134 25.26 -7.69 14.81
N GLY A 135 24.70 -6.87 15.71
CA GLY A 135 25.43 -5.77 16.36
C GLY A 135 25.51 -4.50 15.52
N HIS A 136 24.83 -4.42 14.38
CA HIS A 136 24.75 -3.23 13.52
C HIS A 136 23.30 -2.73 13.45
N THR A 137 23.13 -1.47 13.11
CA THR A 137 21.82 -0.95 12.70
C THR A 137 21.62 -1.24 11.23
N LEU A 138 20.49 -1.83 10.87
CA LEU A 138 20.11 -2.13 9.50
C LEU A 138 18.79 -1.44 9.17
N HIS A 139 18.74 -0.78 8.00
CA HIS A 139 17.50 -0.25 7.40
C HIS A 139 16.70 0.68 8.33
N GLY A 140 17.41 1.54 9.07
CA GLY A 140 16.81 2.50 10.00
C GLY A 140 16.37 1.92 11.35
N GLY A 141 16.65 0.64 11.63
CA GLY A 141 16.30 -0.01 12.89
C GLY A 141 15.06 -0.93 12.79
N PRO A 142 14.62 -1.52 13.91
CA PRO A 142 13.55 -2.53 13.93
C PRO A 142 12.18 -1.98 13.51
N GLU A 143 11.95 -0.69 13.76
CA GLU A 143 10.73 0.05 13.42
C GLU A 143 11.02 1.16 12.39
N GLY A 144 11.86 0.84 11.40
CA GLY A 144 12.22 1.75 10.30
C GLY A 144 11.04 2.04 9.37
N TYR A 145 11.27 2.84 8.32
CA TYR A 145 10.18 3.37 7.48
C TYR A 145 9.30 2.28 6.83
N HIS A 146 9.85 1.09 6.58
CA HIS A 146 9.13 -0.06 6.06
C HIS A 146 7.94 -0.53 6.94
N LYS A 147 7.86 -0.11 8.21
CA LYS A 147 6.74 -0.42 9.14
C LYS A 147 5.90 0.82 9.49
N ARG A 148 6.14 1.95 8.84
CA ARG A 148 5.45 3.22 9.13
C ARG A 148 4.31 3.45 8.15
N LEU A 149 3.23 4.01 8.65
CA LEU A 149 2.15 4.47 7.79
C LEU A 149 2.50 5.84 7.22
N PHE A 150 2.55 5.94 5.89
CA PHE A 150 2.74 7.21 5.20
C PHE A 150 1.38 7.86 4.94
N ASN A 151 1.34 9.18 5.05
CA ASN A 151 0.23 9.96 4.50
C ASN A 151 0.32 9.93 2.98
N ALA A 152 -0.77 9.53 2.32
CA ALA A 152 -0.79 9.32 0.89
C ALA A 152 -1.75 10.28 0.18
N LYS A 153 -1.31 10.80 -0.97
CA LYS A 153 -2.11 11.64 -1.85
C LYS A 153 -1.84 11.25 -3.30
N GLN A 154 -2.84 10.65 -3.93
CA GLN A 154 -2.84 10.38 -5.37
C GLN A 154 -3.45 11.59 -6.09
N SER A 155 -2.66 12.29 -6.91
CA SER A 155 -3.13 13.49 -7.63
C SER A 155 -3.87 13.16 -8.93
N ASP A 156 -3.52 12.03 -9.53
CA ASP A 156 -3.98 11.54 -10.83
C ASP A 156 -3.68 10.03 -10.95
N ASN A 157 -3.96 9.46 -12.11
CA ASN A 157 -3.78 8.02 -12.35
C ASN A 157 -2.31 7.58 -12.42
N GLN A 158 -1.33 8.49 -12.51
CA GLN A 158 0.09 8.17 -12.71
C GLN A 158 0.96 8.56 -11.50
N THR A 159 0.47 9.39 -10.58
CA THR A 159 1.29 9.98 -9.52
C THR A 159 0.74 9.72 -8.12
N LEU A 160 1.57 9.13 -7.26
CA LEU A 160 1.34 9.00 -5.83
C LEU A 160 2.40 9.77 -5.04
N VAL A 161 1.97 10.62 -4.11
CA VAL A 161 2.85 11.29 -3.15
C VAL A 161 2.62 10.70 -1.76
N LEU A 162 3.69 10.22 -1.15
CA LEU A 162 3.75 9.68 0.20
C LEU A 162 4.56 10.63 1.08
N THR A 163 4.07 10.93 2.28
CA THR A 163 4.77 11.80 3.23
C THR A 163 4.80 11.17 4.62
N TYR A 164 5.91 11.38 5.33
CA TYR A 164 6.10 10.88 6.68
C TYR A 164 7.00 11.83 7.47
N LEU A 165 6.57 12.20 8.67
CA LEU A 165 7.39 12.94 9.62
C LEU A 165 8.06 11.95 10.56
N SER A 166 9.37 11.78 10.38
CA SER A 166 10.21 11.02 11.30
C SER A 166 10.70 11.94 12.40
N LYS A 167 10.22 11.72 13.63
CA LYS A 167 10.45 12.68 14.74
C LYS A 167 11.90 12.68 15.22
N ASP A 168 12.34 13.77 15.85
CA ASP A 168 13.62 13.80 16.57
C ASP A 168 13.72 12.64 17.56
N GLY A 169 14.83 11.91 17.51
CA GLY A 169 15.08 10.73 18.33
C GLY A 169 14.41 9.45 17.84
N GLU A 170 13.65 9.47 16.74
CA GLU A 170 13.06 8.27 16.16
C GLU A 170 14.16 7.28 15.74
N ALA A 171 14.07 6.06 16.27
CA ALA A 171 15.14 5.05 16.17
C ALA A 171 16.54 5.56 16.57
N GLY A 172 16.62 6.60 17.41
CA GLY A 172 17.87 7.21 17.88
C GLY A 172 18.51 8.23 16.94
N PHE A 173 17.92 8.52 15.78
CA PHE A 173 18.44 9.53 14.85
C PHE A 173 18.06 10.96 15.32
N PRO A 174 18.99 11.93 15.30
CA PRO A 174 18.67 13.31 15.66
C PRO A 174 17.90 14.03 14.55
N GLY A 175 17.07 15.00 14.92
CA GLY A 175 16.33 15.89 14.04
C GLY A 175 14.99 15.34 13.59
N ASN A 176 13.99 16.20 13.56
CA ASN A 176 12.79 15.94 12.79
C ASN A 176 13.20 15.85 11.31
N LEU A 177 12.66 14.88 10.59
CA LEU A 177 12.88 14.71 9.17
C LEU A 177 11.54 14.56 8.47
N ASP A 178 11.15 15.58 7.73
CA ASP A 178 10.02 15.55 6.81
C ASP A 178 10.46 14.80 5.55
N VAL A 179 9.89 13.62 5.33
CA VAL A 179 10.19 12.76 4.19
C VAL A 179 9.04 12.83 3.20
N LYS A 180 9.37 13.00 1.92
CA LYS A 180 8.42 12.91 0.81
C LYS A 180 8.96 11.94 -0.25
N VAL A 181 8.14 10.96 -0.60
CA VAL A 181 8.39 10.01 -1.68
C VAL A 181 7.34 10.23 -2.75
N THR A 182 7.76 10.56 -3.96
CA THR A 182 6.86 10.70 -5.11
C THR A 182 7.13 9.57 -6.08
N MET A 183 6.10 8.74 -6.31
CA MET A 183 6.13 7.62 -7.25
C MET A 183 5.31 8.02 -8.48
N ILE A 184 5.93 7.98 -9.66
CA ILE A 184 5.32 8.36 -10.93
C ILE A 184 5.47 7.21 -11.91
N LEU A 185 4.35 6.67 -12.39
CA LEU A 185 4.34 5.74 -13.51
C LEU A 185 4.25 6.54 -14.81
N THR A 186 5.33 6.60 -15.57
CA THR A 186 5.43 7.37 -16.81
C THR A 186 4.86 6.62 -18.01
N ASP A 187 4.49 7.34 -19.06
CA ASP A 187 3.98 6.77 -20.32
C ASP A 187 5.06 6.02 -21.14
N ASP A 188 6.35 6.07 -20.77
CA ASP A 188 7.41 5.22 -21.34
C ASP A 188 7.68 3.95 -20.50
N ASN A 189 6.73 3.56 -19.63
CA ASN A 189 6.75 2.38 -18.78
C ASN A 189 7.87 2.40 -17.72
N ALA A 190 8.24 3.58 -17.21
CA ALA A 190 9.14 3.70 -16.07
C ALA A 190 8.36 3.98 -14.78
N ILE A 191 8.84 3.41 -13.67
CA ILE A 191 8.41 3.81 -12.32
C ILE A 191 9.51 4.71 -11.73
N ASP A 192 9.26 6.01 -11.76
CA ASP A 192 10.15 7.02 -11.20
C ASP A 192 9.87 7.19 -9.71
N ILE A 193 10.91 7.05 -8.88
CA ILE A 193 10.80 7.23 -7.42
C ILE A 193 11.71 8.38 -7.01
N GLN A 194 11.10 9.48 -6.57
CA GLN A 194 11.79 10.68 -6.12
C GLN A 194 11.74 10.76 -4.60
N TYR A 195 12.90 11.02 -4.00
CA TYR A 195 13.05 11.19 -2.56
C TYR A 195 13.44 12.62 -2.24
N GLU A 196 12.65 13.27 -1.40
CA GLU A 196 12.95 14.57 -0.82
C GLU A 196 12.91 14.46 0.71
N ALA A 197 13.84 15.13 1.38
CA ALA A 197 13.88 15.17 2.83
C ALA A 197 14.35 16.53 3.34
N GLU A 198 13.67 17.07 4.34
CA GLU A 198 14.03 18.32 5.02
C GLU A 198 14.15 18.06 6.52
N THR A 199 15.16 18.66 7.18
CA THR A 199 15.42 18.45 8.60
C THR A 199 15.68 19.74 9.35
N ASP A 200 15.28 19.78 10.62
CA ASP A 200 15.52 20.90 11.53
C ASP A 200 16.85 20.79 12.30
N LYS A 201 17.57 19.68 12.15
CA LYS A 201 18.85 19.42 12.80
C LYS A 201 19.72 18.52 11.94
N GLU A 202 21.04 18.71 11.97
CA GLU A 202 21.97 17.86 11.24
C GLU A 202 21.73 16.38 11.58
N THR A 203 21.66 15.54 10.53
CA THR A 203 21.36 14.11 10.63
C THR A 203 21.90 13.37 9.43
N VAL A 204 21.90 12.03 9.47
CA VAL A 204 22.23 11.19 8.31
C VAL A 204 20.95 10.71 7.62
N VAL A 205 20.94 10.72 6.29
CA VAL A 205 19.79 10.28 5.49
C VAL A 205 20.30 9.46 4.31
N ASN A 206 19.71 8.29 4.10
CA ASN A 206 19.95 7.45 2.93
C ASN A 206 18.68 6.66 2.63
N LEU A 207 17.87 7.13 1.68
CA LEU A 207 16.58 6.54 1.34
C LEU A 207 16.69 5.66 0.09
N THR A 208 15.94 4.57 0.05
CA THR A 208 15.85 3.68 -1.13
C THR A 208 14.52 2.96 -1.15
N ASN A 209 14.18 2.35 -2.28
CA ASN A 209 13.14 1.34 -2.39
C ASN A 209 13.79 -0.06 -2.34
N HIS A 210 13.08 -1.05 -1.80
CA HIS A 210 13.58 -2.41 -1.64
C HIS A 210 12.72 -3.46 -2.37
N SER A 211 12.19 -3.12 -3.55
CA SER A 211 11.58 -4.09 -4.47
C SER A 211 12.55 -5.19 -4.87
N TYR A 212 12.02 -6.41 -4.93
CA TYR A 212 12.72 -7.59 -5.43
C TYR A 212 12.10 -7.97 -6.75
N PHE A 213 12.90 -8.02 -7.81
CA PHE A 213 12.40 -8.24 -9.16
C PHE A 213 12.60 -9.69 -9.60
N ASN A 214 11.57 -10.26 -10.21
CA ASN A 214 11.64 -11.50 -10.98
C ASN A 214 10.96 -11.28 -12.35
N LEU A 215 11.77 -11.02 -13.38
CA LEU A 215 11.26 -10.70 -14.72
C LEU A 215 10.58 -11.87 -15.44
N SER A 216 10.68 -13.10 -14.91
CA SER A 216 9.90 -14.22 -15.44
C SER A 216 8.40 -14.09 -15.14
N GLY A 217 8.06 -13.32 -14.09
CA GLY A 217 6.71 -13.18 -13.55
C GLY A 217 6.12 -14.45 -12.95
N ASP A 218 6.97 -15.45 -12.71
CA ASP A 218 6.59 -16.66 -12.01
C ASP A 218 6.62 -16.36 -10.51
N ALA A 219 5.47 -16.46 -9.85
CA ALA A 219 5.40 -16.48 -8.40
C ALA A 219 6.11 -17.74 -7.88
N ASN A 220 6.94 -17.61 -6.85
CA ASN A 220 7.45 -18.77 -6.11
C ASN A 220 6.42 -19.23 -5.08
#